data_AF-T5AEF0-F1
#
_entry.id   AF-T5AEF0-F1
#
_cell.length_a   1.000
_cell.length_b   1.000
_cell.length_c   1.000
_cell.angle_alpha   90.00
_cell.angle_beta   90.00
_cell.angle_gamma   90.00
#
_symmetry.space_group_name_H-M   'P 1'
#
loop_
_entity.id
_entity.type
_entity.pdbx_description
1 polymer ?
#
loop_
_entity_poly.entity_id
_entity_poly.type
_entity_poly.pdbx_seq_one_letter_code
_entity_poly.pdbx_strand_id
1 'polypeptide(L)'
;MRFETMIWHPNVSSQTGAICLDTLGTGWSPVQTIKTALLSLRMLLESPNPKDPQDAEVAAMLTHNPERFAVVARDWAVRHAGATKQDIDLDKWIKKNVKEAAPKPDDTDRYKGYSKDLVDRFVNMGFDVESVVDAFVFVRIDHNDGQDYELEEAYMGDITARLLGEQ
;
A
#
# COMPACT_ATOMS: atom_id res chain seq x y z
N MET A 1 -23.51 -12.86 -6.16
CA MET A 1 -22.82 -13.93 -5.39
C MET A 1 -22.20 -13.28 -4.16
N ARG A 2 -22.20 -13.95 -3.00
CA ARG A 2 -21.56 -13.45 -1.77
C ARG A 2 -21.02 -14.61 -0.95
N PHE A 3 -20.05 -14.34 -0.08
CA PHE A 3 -19.63 -15.28 0.94
C PHE A 3 -20.61 -15.27 2.12
N GLU A 4 -21.04 -16.45 2.55
CA GLU A 4 -21.71 -16.61 3.84
C GLU A 4 -20.69 -16.83 4.96
N THR A 5 -19.62 -17.57 4.68
CA THR A 5 -18.48 -17.72 5.58
C THR A 5 -17.66 -16.43 5.62
N MET A 6 -17.44 -15.90 6.83
CA MET A 6 -16.58 -14.73 7.00
C MET A 6 -15.14 -15.01 6.54
N ILE A 7 -14.56 -14.06 5.83
CA ILE A 7 -13.23 -14.18 5.23
C ILE A 7 -12.48 -12.85 5.32
N TRP A 8 -11.17 -12.91 5.57
CA TRP A 8 -10.28 -11.77 5.58
C TRP A 8 -9.56 -11.67 4.23
N HIS A 9 -10.10 -10.90 3.28
CA HIS A 9 -9.57 -10.82 1.92
C HIS A 9 -9.80 -9.43 1.29
N PRO A 10 -8.81 -8.81 0.60
CA PRO A 10 -8.94 -7.45 0.05
C PRO A 10 -10.13 -7.25 -0.88
N ASN A 11 -10.48 -8.27 -1.68
CA ASN A 11 -11.58 -8.21 -2.66
C ASN A 11 -12.91 -8.79 -2.14
N VAL A 12 -13.01 -9.09 -0.83
CA VAL A 12 -14.25 -9.53 -0.19
C VAL A 12 -14.49 -8.72 1.07
N SER A 13 -15.69 -8.15 1.24
CA SER A 13 -16.04 -7.41 2.45
C SER A 13 -16.01 -8.33 3.67
N SER A 14 -15.18 -7.99 4.66
CA SER A 14 -15.06 -8.72 5.93
C SER A 14 -16.36 -8.72 6.76
N GLN A 15 -17.24 -7.73 6.54
CA GLN A 15 -18.50 -7.55 7.26
C GLN A 15 -19.69 -8.22 6.56
N THR A 16 -19.76 -8.13 5.23
CA THR A 16 -20.97 -8.51 4.48
C THR A 16 -20.78 -9.72 3.56
N GLY A 17 -19.53 -10.11 3.29
CA GLY A 17 -19.18 -11.13 2.31
C GLY A 17 -19.41 -10.71 0.85
N ALA A 18 -19.72 -9.43 0.60
CA ALA A 18 -19.82 -8.87 -0.74
C ALA A 18 -18.47 -9.00 -1.48
N ILE A 19 -18.53 -9.29 -2.78
CA ILE A 19 -17.35 -9.51 -3.63
C ILE A 19 -17.35 -8.44 -4.71
N CYS A 20 -16.23 -7.72 -4.86
CA CYS A 20 -16.03 -6.88 -6.03
C CYS A 20 -15.45 -7.77 -7.14
N LEU A 21 -16.32 -8.32 -7.99
CA LEU A 21 -15.88 -9.13 -9.13
C LEU A 21 -16.69 -8.79 -10.37
N ASP A 22 -16.03 -8.16 -11.33
CA ASP A 22 -16.59 -7.79 -12.64
C ASP A 22 -17.15 -8.99 -13.41
N THR A 23 -16.68 -10.21 -13.13
CA THR A 23 -17.12 -11.44 -13.82
C THR A 23 -18.64 -11.68 -13.73
N LEU A 24 -19.32 -11.18 -12.70
CA LEU A 24 -20.78 -11.29 -12.55
C LEU A 24 -21.54 -9.99 -12.85
N GLY A 25 -20.82 -8.88 -12.99
CA GLY A 25 -21.36 -7.58 -13.37
C GLY A 25 -21.20 -7.35 -14.88
N THR A 26 -20.30 -6.45 -15.24
CA THR A 26 -20.04 -6.03 -16.63
C THR A 26 -19.33 -7.10 -17.46
N GLY A 27 -18.57 -8.00 -16.83
CA GLY A 27 -17.83 -9.09 -17.47
C GLY A 27 -18.58 -10.42 -17.56
N TRP A 28 -19.89 -10.43 -17.28
CA TRP A 28 -20.70 -11.64 -17.41
C TRP A 28 -20.97 -11.99 -18.88
N SER A 29 -20.98 -13.28 -19.20
CA SER A 29 -21.27 -13.80 -20.55
C SER A 29 -22.12 -15.06 -20.45
N PRO A 30 -23.07 -15.30 -21.37
CA PRO A 30 -23.93 -16.49 -21.36
C PRO A 30 -23.17 -17.81 -21.51
N VAL A 31 -21.88 -17.79 -21.89
CA VAL A 31 -21.01 -18.98 -21.89
C VAL A 31 -20.52 -19.36 -20.49
N GLN A 32 -20.60 -18.45 -19.52
CA GLN A 32 -20.15 -18.71 -18.16
C GLN A 32 -21.09 -19.68 -17.45
N THR A 33 -20.48 -20.66 -16.80
CA THR A 33 -21.16 -21.64 -15.95
C THR A 33 -20.87 -21.36 -14.48
N ILE A 34 -21.65 -21.98 -13.59
CA ILE A 34 -21.37 -21.95 -12.14
C ILE A 34 -19.93 -22.44 -11.87
N LYS A 35 -19.48 -23.47 -12.60
CA LYS A 35 -18.11 -24.01 -12.47
C LYS A 35 -17.05 -22.96 -12.81
N THR A 36 -17.20 -22.25 -13.93
CA THR A 36 -16.23 -21.22 -14.32
C THR A 36 -16.26 -20.03 -13.35
N ALA A 37 -17.43 -19.64 -12.84
CA ALA A 37 -17.54 -18.59 -11.82
C ALA A 37 -16.82 -18.97 -10.51
N LEU A 38 -16.98 -20.22 -10.04
CA LEU A 38 -16.29 -20.72 -8.85
C LEU A 38 -14.77 -20.83 -9.04
N LEU A 39 -14.31 -21.17 -10.26
CA LEU A 39 -12.89 -21.16 -10.58
C LEU A 39 -12.30 -19.76 -10.55
N SER A 40 -12.99 -18.77 -11.14
CA SER A 40 -12.58 -17.36 -11.04
C SER A 40 -12.51 -16.89 -9.60
N LEU A 41 -13.49 -17.28 -8.77
CA LEU A 41 -13.48 -16.95 -7.35
C LEU A 41 -12.29 -17.58 -6.62
N ARG A 42 -12.00 -18.86 -6.87
CA ARG A 42 -10.82 -19.52 -6.30
C ARG A 42 -9.53 -18.82 -6.69
N MET A 43 -9.39 -18.43 -7.96
CA MET A 43 -8.23 -17.68 -8.43
C MET A 43 -8.09 -16.33 -7.71
N LEU A 44 -9.20 -15.62 -7.48
CA LEU A 44 -9.21 -14.38 -6.72
C LEU A 44 -8.68 -14.60 -5.30
N LEU A 45 -9.09 -15.67 -4.62
CA LEU A 45 -8.62 -16.00 -3.27
C LEU A 45 -7.13 -16.39 -3.23
N GLU A 46 -6.62 -17.02 -4.29
CA GLU A 46 -5.21 -17.39 -4.42
C GLU A 46 -4.32 -16.18 -4.81
N SER A 47 -4.90 -15.12 -5.37
CA SER A 47 -4.18 -13.96 -5.89
C SER A 47 -4.99 -12.67 -5.70
N PRO A 48 -4.96 -12.08 -4.48
CA PRO A 48 -5.68 -10.86 -4.17
C PRO A 48 -5.21 -9.68 -5.02
N ASN A 49 -6.13 -8.78 -5.35
CA ASN A 49 -5.83 -7.51 -6.03
C ASN A 49 -6.01 -6.33 -5.06
N PRO A 50 -4.95 -5.86 -4.38
CA PRO A 50 -5.05 -4.74 -3.44
C PRO A 50 -5.25 -3.37 -4.11
N LYS A 51 -5.07 -3.25 -5.44
CA LYS A 51 -5.25 -1.99 -6.17
C LYS A 51 -6.71 -1.63 -6.42
N ASP A 52 -7.59 -2.64 -6.36
CA ASP A 52 -9.03 -2.48 -6.52
C ASP A 52 -9.77 -3.26 -5.42
N PRO A 53 -9.71 -2.78 -4.17
CA PRO A 53 -10.19 -3.53 -3.02
C PRO A 53 -11.68 -3.34 -2.79
N GLN A 54 -12.34 -4.41 -2.34
CA GLN A 54 -13.67 -4.36 -1.74
C GLN A 54 -13.61 -3.94 -0.27
N ASP A 55 -12.50 -4.27 0.41
CA ASP A 55 -12.24 -3.96 1.81
C ASP A 55 -10.88 -3.24 1.92
N ALA A 56 -10.95 -1.91 2.09
CA ALA A 56 -9.79 -1.04 2.07
C ALA A 56 -8.85 -1.28 3.26
N GLU A 57 -9.38 -1.63 4.44
CA GLU A 57 -8.56 -1.90 5.62
C GLU A 57 -7.74 -3.18 5.43
N VAL A 58 -8.38 -4.23 4.92
CA VAL A 58 -7.71 -5.51 4.62
C VAL A 58 -6.64 -5.31 3.54
N ALA A 59 -6.93 -4.51 2.52
CA ALA A 59 -5.98 -4.19 1.44
C ALA A 59 -4.77 -3.38 1.94
N ALA A 60 -5.01 -2.39 2.81
CA ALA A 60 -3.96 -1.61 3.45
C ALA A 60 -3.06 -2.52 4.32
N MET A 61 -3.64 -3.46 5.06
CA MET A 61 -2.88 -4.43 5.85
C MET A 61 -2.03 -5.33 4.96
N LEU A 62 -2.57 -5.87 3.87
CA LEU A 62 -1.79 -6.68 2.92
C LEU A 62 -0.60 -5.90 2.33
N THR A 63 -0.80 -4.61 2.06
CA THR A 63 0.22 -3.77 1.39
C THR A 63 1.31 -3.30 2.36
N HIS A 64 0.92 -2.85 3.55
CA HIS A 64 1.84 -2.24 4.51
C HIS A 64 2.38 -3.21 5.56
N ASN A 65 1.65 -4.29 5.84
CA ASN A 65 2.04 -5.28 6.84
C ASN A 65 1.62 -6.71 6.41
N PRO A 66 2.27 -7.24 5.36
CA PRO A 66 1.90 -8.53 4.76
C PRO A 66 2.02 -9.71 5.72
N GLU A 67 2.96 -9.66 6.67
CA GLU A 67 3.10 -10.66 7.74
C GLU A 67 1.86 -10.70 8.63
N ARG A 68 1.44 -9.53 9.13
CA ARG A 68 0.23 -9.42 9.94
C ARG A 68 -1.00 -9.87 9.16
N PHE A 69 -1.10 -9.50 7.89
CA PHE A 69 -2.17 -9.98 7.02
C PHE A 69 -2.21 -11.52 6.97
N ALA A 70 -1.08 -12.19 6.76
CA ALA A 70 -1.02 -13.64 6.66
C ALA A 70 -1.50 -14.33 7.95
N VAL A 71 -1.10 -13.82 9.12
CA VAL A 71 -1.53 -14.33 10.43
C VAL A 71 -3.03 -14.14 10.62
N VAL A 72 -3.55 -12.94 10.38
CA VAL A 72 -4.99 -12.63 10.58
C VAL A 72 -5.85 -13.44 9.60
N ALA A 73 -5.45 -13.52 8.33
CA ALA A 73 -6.17 -14.30 7.33
C ALA A 73 -6.23 -15.80 7.69
N ARG A 74 -5.14 -16.35 8.24
CA ARG A 74 -5.12 -17.73 8.73
C ARG A 74 -6.01 -17.94 9.94
N ASP A 75 -5.96 -17.04 10.91
CA ASP A 75 -6.80 -17.09 12.09
C ASP A 75 -8.29 -17.06 11.72
N TRP A 76 -8.68 -16.19 10.77
CA TRP A 76 -10.03 -16.18 10.22
C TRP A 76 -10.40 -17.49 9.52
N ALA A 77 -9.51 -18.06 8.71
CA ALA A 77 -9.76 -19.34 8.06
C ALA A 77 -9.98 -20.48 9.07
N VAL A 78 -9.24 -20.48 10.19
CA VAL A 78 -9.42 -21.45 11.27
C VAL A 78 -10.77 -21.23 11.97
N ARG A 79 -11.09 -19.99 12.33
CA ARG A 79 -12.31 -19.65 13.12
C ARG A 79 -13.60 -19.82 12.34
N HIS A 80 -13.60 -19.47 11.06
CA HIS A 80 -14.82 -19.34 10.27
C HIS A 80 -14.97 -20.43 9.19
N ALA A 81 -13.85 -20.99 8.70
CA ALA A 81 -13.86 -21.93 7.58
C ALA A 81 -13.33 -23.34 7.94
N GLY A 82 -13.04 -23.62 9.21
CA GLY A 82 -12.61 -24.94 9.67
C GLY A 82 -11.20 -25.34 9.21
N ALA A 83 -10.35 -24.37 8.87
CA ALA A 83 -8.96 -24.65 8.55
C ALA A 83 -8.22 -25.27 9.76
N THR A 84 -7.22 -26.11 9.49
CA THR A 84 -6.40 -26.72 10.53
C THR A 84 -5.57 -25.66 11.26
N LYS A 85 -5.52 -25.74 12.60
CA LYS A 85 -4.58 -24.95 13.41
C LYS A 85 -3.16 -25.46 13.15
N GLN A 86 -2.46 -24.78 12.26
CA GLN A 86 -1.06 -24.98 11.95
C GLN A 86 -0.41 -23.61 11.91
N ASP A 87 0.80 -23.52 12.45
CA ASP A 87 1.60 -22.31 12.36
C ASP A 87 1.94 -22.02 10.90
N ILE A 88 1.82 -20.74 10.52
CA ILE A 88 2.25 -20.29 9.20
C ILE A 88 3.76 -20.10 9.23
N ASP A 89 4.43 -20.71 8.26
CA ASP A 89 5.79 -20.35 7.86
C ASP A 89 5.72 -19.00 7.11
N LEU A 90 5.92 -17.91 7.85
CA LEU A 90 5.81 -16.54 7.36
C LEU A 90 6.86 -16.26 6.29
N ASP A 91 8.11 -16.67 6.48
CA ASP A 91 9.19 -16.46 5.52
C ASP A 91 8.87 -17.07 4.16
N LYS A 92 8.38 -18.32 4.17
CA LYS A 92 7.94 -19.01 2.96
C LYS A 92 6.72 -18.33 2.33
N TRP A 93 5.77 -17.87 3.15
CA TRP A 93 4.58 -17.20 2.66
C TRP A 93 4.92 -15.86 2.00
N ILE A 94 5.78 -15.05 2.60
CA ILE A 94 6.23 -13.76 2.07
C ILE A 94 6.91 -13.99 0.72
N LYS A 95 7.93 -14.86 0.66
CA LYS A 95 8.66 -15.16 -0.59
C LYS A 95 7.75 -15.59 -1.74
N LYS A 96 6.61 -16.23 -1.43
CA LYS A 96 5.65 -16.69 -2.43
C LYS A 96 4.66 -15.60 -2.85
N ASN A 97 4.12 -14.83 -1.91
CA ASN A 97 2.93 -14.00 -2.12
C ASN A 97 3.24 -12.50 -2.16
N VAL A 98 4.32 -12.09 -1.52
CA VAL A 98 4.89 -10.75 -1.64
C VAL A 98 5.98 -10.88 -2.68
N LYS A 99 5.67 -10.50 -3.92
CA LYS A 99 6.75 -10.13 -4.83
C LYS A 99 7.43 -8.96 -4.15
N GLU A 100 8.71 -9.10 -3.80
CA GLU A 100 9.52 -7.95 -3.40
C GLU A 100 9.13 -6.82 -4.35
N ALA A 101 8.55 -5.74 -3.82
CA ALA A 101 8.62 -4.50 -4.55
C ALA A 101 10.12 -4.37 -4.80
N ALA A 102 10.53 -4.38 -6.07
CA ALA A 102 11.91 -4.06 -6.42
C ALA A 102 12.28 -2.88 -5.52
N PRO A 103 13.39 -2.95 -4.75
CA PRO A 103 13.77 -1.84 -3.90
C PRO A 103 13.59 -0.62 -4.79
N LYS A 104 12.71 0.32 -4.39
CA LYS A 104 12.64 1.59 -5.11
C LYS A 104 14.09 2.02 -5.20
N PRO A 105 14.63 2.24 -6.41
CA PRO A 105 16.05 2.54 -6.57
C PRO A 105 16.40 3.54 -5.49
N ASP A 106 17.43 3.23 -4.70
CA ASP A 106 17.79 4.01 -3.52
C ASP A 106 17.85 5.47 -3.96
N ASP A 107 16.78 6.20 -3.65
CA ASP A 107 16.54 7.56 -4.11
C ASP A 107 17.25 8.54 -3.18
N THR A 108 18.19 8.06 -2.37
CA THR A 108 19.11 8.90 -1.60
C THR A 108 19.75 9.97 -2.47
N ASP A 109 20.04 9.67 -3.74
CA ASP A 109 20.60 10.64 -4.70
C ASP A 109 19.68 11.84 -4.98
N ARG A 110 18.35 11.66 -5.10
CA ARG A 110 17.45 12.80 -5.39
C ARG A 110 17.31 13.77 -4.23
N TYR A 111 17.49 13.29 -3.00
CA TYR A 111 17.43 14.12 -1.80
C TYR A 111 18.76 14.84 -1.54
N LYS A 112 19.82 14.59 -2.35
CA LYS A 112 21.14 15.23 -2.26
C LYS A 112 21.68 15.29 -0.81
N GLY A 113 21.43 14.26 0.00
CA GLY A 113 21.87 14.18 1.40
C GLY A 113 20.99 14.90 2.43
N TYR A 114 19.89 15.55 2.02
CA TYR A 114 18.88 16.07 2.95
C TYR A 114 17.98 14.95 3.51
N SER A 115 17.45 15.18 4.70
CA SER A 115 16.44 14.30 5.29
C SER A 115 15.23 14.16 4.37
N LYS A 116 14.85 12.91 4.08
CA LYS A 116 13.67 12.60 3.30
C LYS A 116 12.40 13.13 3.96
N ASP A 117 12.26 12.96 5.27
CA ASP A 117 11.07 13.40 6.00
C ASP A 117 10.94 14.93 5.96
N LEU A 118 12.07 15.64 6.00
CA LEU A 118 12.11 17.09 5.90
C LEU A 118 11.67 17.58 4.51
N VAL A 119 12.18 16.96 3.45
CA VAL A 119 11.81 17.28 2.05
C VAL A 119 10.35 16.91 1.78
N ASP A 120 9.90 15.75 2.27
CA ASP A 120 8.54 15.25 2.04
C ASP A 120 7.47 16.17 2.67
N ARG A 121 7.79 16.96 3.72
CA ARG A 121 6.88 17.99 4.25
C ARG A 121 6.47 19.01 3.18
N PHE A 122 7.42 19.44 2.35
CA PHE A 122 7.14 20.38 1.25
C PHE A 122 6.53 19.68 0.05
N VAL A 123 6.95 18.45 -0.25
CA VAL A 123 6.34 17.66 -1.33
C VAL A 123 4.85 17.41 -1.06
N ASN A 124 4.48 17.17 0.20
CA ASN A 124 3.08 17.04 0.62
C ASN A 124 2.27 18.33 0.49
N MET A 125 2.92 19.49 0.35
CA MET A 125 2.26 20.76 -0.01
C MET A 125 2.05 20.92 -1.53
N GLY A 126 2.50 19.96 -2.33
CA GLY A 126 2.32 19.92 -3.78
C GLY A 126 3.54 20.33 -4.61
N PHE A 127 4.70 20.53 -3.97
CA PHE A 127 5.95 20.85 -4.66
C PHE A 127 6.68 19.58 -5.11
N ASP A 128 7.46 19.65 -6.19
CA ASP A 128 8.30 18.53 -6.62
C ASP A 128 9.63 18.50 -5.83
N VAL A 129 10.23 17.30 -5.73
CA VAL A 129 11.45 17.08 -4.93
C VAL A 129 12.63 17.93 -5.42
N GLU A 130 12.77 18.12 -6.74
CA GLU A 130 13.89 18.88 -7.30
C GLU A 130 13.81 20.35 -6.90
N SER A 131 12.61 20.95 -7.02
CA SER A 131 12.36 22.33 -6.59
C SER A 131 12.59 22.54 -5.09
N VAL A 132 12.19 21.58 -4.25
CA VAL A 132 12.40 21.65 -2.78
C VAL A 132 13.89 21.57 -2.45
N VAL A 133 14.61 20.63 -3.03
CA VAL A 133 16.05 20.47 -2.81
C VAL A 133 16.83 21.69 -3.31
N ASP A 134 16.45 22.27 -4.45
CA ASP A 134 17.07 23.49 -4.96
C ASP A 134 16.76 24.70 -4.07
N ALA A 135 15.56 24.80 -3.50
CA ALA A 135 15.22 25.81 -2.51
C ALA A 135 16.05 25.65 -1.22
N PHE A 136 16.27 24.42 -0.76
CA PHE A 136 17.10 24.13 0.42
C PHE A 136 18.55 24.54 0.19
N VAL A 137 19.12 24.25 -0.99
CA VAL A 137 20.47 24.68 -1.38
C VAL A 137 20.56 26.21 -1.45
N PHE A 138 19.54 26.88 -1.98
CA PHE A 138 19.51 28.34 -2.09
C PHE A 138 19.48 29.02 -0.71
N VAL A 139 18.62 28.52 0.18
CA VAL A 139 18.44 29.03 1.54
C VAL A 139 19.56 28.57 2.49
N ARG A 140 20.40 27.62 2.04
CA ARG A 140 21.53 27.03 2.79
C ARG A 140 21.09 26.25 4.03
N ILE A 141 20.07 25.44 3.84
CA ILE A 141 19.63 24.45 4.82
C ILE A 141 20.74 23.41 5.04
N ASP A 142 20.92 22.98 6.28
CA ASP A 142 21.92 21.96 6.62
C ASP A 142 21.38 20.58 6.21
N HIS A 143 22.27 19.74 5.70
CA HIS A 143 21.95 18.34 5.39
C HIS A 143 21.73 17.50 6.65
N ASN A 144 22.33 17.89 7.78
CA ASN A 144 22.21 17.24 9.08
C ASN A 144 22.45 15.71 9.03
N ASP A 145 23.44 15.28 8.25
CA ASP A 145 23.72 13.86 7.97
C ASP A 145 22.49 13.05 7.49
N GLY A 146 21.54 13.71 6.83
CA GLY A 146 20.27 13.12 6.40
C GLY A 146 19.27 12.87 7.52
N GLN A 147 19.53 13.34 8.74
CA GLN A 147 18.61 13.23 9.88
C GLN A 147 17.59 14.37 9.89
N ASP A 148 16.35 14.03 10.22
CA ASP A 148 15.25 14.99 10.29
C ASP A 148 15.42 15.97 11.47
N TYR A 149 14.95 17.21 11.27
CA TYR A 149 14.95 18.25 12.29
C TYR A 149 13.82 19.28 12.03
N GLU A 150 13.58 20.14 13.02
CA GLU A 150 12.61 21.23 12.89
C GLU A 150 13.29 22.49 12.32
N LEU A 151 12.75 23.01 11.22
CA LEU A 151 13.21 24.26 10.63
C LEU A 151 12.62 25.44 11.41
N GLU A 152 13.43 26.48 11.63
CA GLU A 152 12.93 27.72 12.19
C GLU A 152 11.94 28.38 11.22
N GLU A 153 10.95 29.10 11.76
CA GLU A 153 9.88 29.73 10.96
C GLU A 153 10.41 30.67 9.87
N ALA A 154 11.53 31.34 10.12
CA ALA A 154 12.19 32.19 9.13
C ALA A 154 12.63 31.40 7.89
N TYR A 155 13.28 30.25 8.11
CA TYR A 155 13.70 29.36 7.03
C TYR A 155 12.51 28.75 6.29
N MET A 156 11.45 28.36 7.00
CA MET A 156 10.21 27.88 6.38
C MET A 156 9.59 28.93 5.44
N GLY A 157 9.59 30.20 5.86
CA GLY A 157 9.11 31.33 5.06
C GLY A 157 9.92 31.51 3.78
N ASP A 158 11.26 31.56 3.91
CA ASP A 158 12.17 31.78 2.79
C ASP A 158 12.11 30.65 1.75
N ILE A 159 12.05 29.39 2.20
CA ILE A 159 11.90 28.23 1.31
C ILE A 159 10.57 28.31 0.55
N THR A 160 9.48 28.60 1.26
CA THR A 160 8.14 28.65 0.65
C THR A 160 8.02 29.79 -0.37
N ALA A 161 8.54 30.98 -0.05
CA ALA A 161 8.58 32.11 -0.98
C ALA A 161 9.34 31.75 -2.27
N ARG A 162 10.48 31.06 -2.12
CA ARG A 162 11.29 30.60 -3.26
C ARG A 162 10.58 29.56 -4.13
N LEU A 163 9.82 28.67 -3.51
CA LEU A 163 9.03 27.63 -4.20
C LEU A 163 7.83 28.20 -4.96
N LEU A 164 7.23 29.28 -4.45
CA LEU A 164 6.12 29.98 -5.10
C LEU A 164 6.57 30.96 -6.19
N GLY A 165 7.88 31.16 -6.35
CA GLY A 165 8.43 32.08 -7.35
C GLY A 165 8.25 33.56 -6.99
N GLU A 166 8.02 33.87 -5.71
CA GLU A 166 7.90 35.23 -5.20
C GLU A 166 9.33 35.76 -4.92
N GLN A 167 9.92 36.45 -5.91
CA GLN A 167 11.15 37.25 -5.76
C GLN A 167 10.95 38.67 -6.28
#